data_AF-A0A0F9GEH4-F1
#
_entry.id   AF-A0A0F9GEH4-F1
#
_cell.length_a   1.000
_cell.length_b   1.000
_cell.length_c   1.000
_cell.angle_alpha   90.00
_cell.angle_beta   90.00
_cell.angle_gamma   90.00
#
_symmetry.space_group_name_H-M   'P 1'
#
loop_
_entity.id
_entity.type
_entity.pdbx_description
1 polymer ?
#
loop_
_entity_poly.entity_id
_entity_poly.type
_entity_poly.pdbx_seq_one_letter_code
_entity_poly.pdbx_strand_id
1 'polypeptide(L)'
;MKVSSPFAHHIPVDIVGNLQWRRRVLNRVLEDPSYADIIWQACSIDPIFYINGFGYTYNPRLVERPRLPFILYPFQVDGILEIIKAIGSHDLLIEKSRDTGASWVCSSAFEWLWHFRRELSFLMVSRAEALVDDRENPKALFWKVDYLLNNLPPWLMPPGYNEKIHRRKLHILNPYTSSVIDGESTQGNVARGDRRTAILLDEFAAVKEGIEVLRSTRDATNSRIFNSTPQGTGNAYYQHRKTGVRRLRFHWSVHPMKNVGLYETDIDGELKVLDAGGYSEDYTPILDGKLRSPWYDNECNRATSKREIAQELDIDYLGSGDQFFSPDVIARAVKEHAMNPTHIGDLSYDLHDGTPIDFKMSD
;
A
#
# COMPACT_ATOMS: atom_id res chain seq x y z
N MET A 1 -15.89 -8.59 1.94
CA MET A 1 -16.34 -10.02 1.95
C MET A 1 -15.96 -10.73 3.25
N LYS A 2 -16.64 -11.82 3.67
CA LYS A 2 -16.18 -12.63 4.82
C LYS A 2 -14.92 -13.40 4.41
N VAL A 3 -13.87 -13.30 5.20
CA VAL A 3 -12.57 -13.94 4.94
C VAL A 3 -12.08 -14.63 6.21
N SER A 4 -11.46 -15.80 6.06
CA SER A 4 -10.89 -16.61 7.14
C SER A 4 -9.56 -17.17 6.71
N SER A 5 -8.69 -17.48 7.67
CA SER A 5 -7.37 -18.08 7.39
C SER A 5 -7.14 -19.36 8.23
N PRO A 6 -7.95 -20.41 8.03
CA PRO A 6 -7.88 -21.63 8.84
C PRO A 6 -6.63 -22.48 8.57
N PHE A 7 -5.99 -22.34 7.41
CA PHE A 7 -4.92 -23.24 6.94
C PHE A 7 -3.53 -22.58 6.98
N ALA A 8 -3.42 -21.26 7.13
CA ALA A 8 -2.14 -20.56 7.11
C ALA A 8 -1.09 -21.10 8.09
N HIS A 9 -1.51 -21.61 9.24
CA HIS A 9 -0.62 -22.21 10.24
C HIS A 9 0.13 -23.47 9.74
N HIS A 10 -0.30 -24.08 8.63
CA HIS A 10 0.41 -25.19 7.99
C HIS A 10 1.59 -24.74 7.11
N ILE A 11 1.70 -23.43 6.81
CA ILE A 11 2.75 -22.90 5.94
C ILE A 11 3.90 -22.36 6.79
N PRO A 12 5.12 -22.90 6.65
CA PRO A 12 6.28 -22.32 7.31
C PRO A 12 6.55 -20.89 6.84
N VAL A 13 6.95 -20.03 7.77
CA VAL A 13 7.17 -18.59 7.56
C VAL A 13 8.65 -18.23 7.36
N ASP A 14 9.55 -19.21 7.39
CA ASP A 14 10.94 -19.04 6.99
C ASP A 14 11.16 -19.55 5.55
N ILE A 15 12.15 -19.01 4.85
CA ILE A 15 12.38 -19.31 3.44
C ILE A 15 12.67 -20.80 3.21
N VAL A 16 13.50 -21.42 4.06
CA VAL A 16 13.95 -22.81 3.86
C VAL A 16 12.80 -23.78 4.11
N GLY A 17 12.11 -23.63 5.24
CA GLY A 17 10.94 -24.41 5.61
C GLY A 17 9.82 -24.27 4.57
N ASN A 18 9.58 -23.06 4.07
CA ASN A 18 8.57 -22.80 3.05
C ASN A 18 8.90 -23.52 1.73
N LEU A 19 10.14 -23.43 1.24
CA LEU A 19 10.57 -24.13 0.03
C LEU A 19 10.49 -25.66 0.19
N GLN A 20 10.86 -26.19 1.35
CA GLN A 20 10.70 -27.61 1.65
C GLN A 20 9.23 -28.02 1.68
N TRP A 21 8.34 -27.19 2.23
CA TRP A 21 6.91 -27.40 2.22
C TRP A 21 6.35 -27.43 0.79
N ARG A 22 6.70 -26.45 -0.04
CA ARG A 22 6.31 -26.39 -1.46
C ARG A 22 6.74 -27.66 -2.21
N ARG A 23 7.96 -28.14 -1.98
CA ARG A 23 8.47 -29.40 -2.55
C ARG A 23 7.62 -30.61 -2.11
N ARG A 24 7.26 -30.69 -0.83
CA ARG A 24 6.41 -31.79 -0.33
C ARG A 24 5.02 -31.77 -0.97
N VAL A 25 4.40 -30.60 -1.11
CA VAL A 25 3.11 -30.47 -1.80
C VAL A 25 3.23 -30.91 -3.25
N LEU A 26 4.25 -30.45 -3.98
CA LEU A 26 4.47 -30.84 -5.36
C LEU A 26 4.65 -32.37 -5.50
N ASN A 27 5.51 -32.97 -4.68
CA ASN A 27 5.71 -34.42 -4.70
C ASN A 27 4.41 -35.17 -4.43
N ARG A 28 3.60 -34.70 -3.47
CA ARG A 28 2.31 -35.32 -3.16
C ARG A 28 1.33 -35.22 -4.33
N VAL A 29 1.27 -34.10 -5.03
CA VAL A 29 0.43 -33.94 -6.25
C VAL A 29 0.91 -34.87 -7.38
N LEU A 30 2.23 -35.07 -7.52
CA LEU A 30 2.77 -35.99 -8.52
C LEU A 30 2.45 -37.46 -8.21
N GLU A 31 2.46 -37.84 -6.93
CA GLU A 31 2.08 -39.18 -6.47
C GLU A 31 0.56 -39.43 -6.54
N ASP A 32 -0.23 -38.41 -6.22
CA ASP A 32 -1.68 -38.45 -6.14
C ASP A 32 -2.27 -37.15 -6.74
N PRO A 33 -2.62 -37.15 -8.03
CA PRO A 33 -3.13 -35.97 -8.72
C PRO A 33 -4.39 -35.36 -8.09
N SER A 34 -5.20 -36.16 -7.38
CA SER A 34 -6.40 -35.67 -6.68
C SER A 34 -6.07 -34.72 -5.52
N TYR A 35 -4.82 -34.76 -5.03
CA TYR A 35 -4.35 -33.83 -4.00
C TYR A 35 -4.32 -32.37 -4.50
N ALA A 36 -4.20 -32.15 -5.81
CA ALA A 36 -4.28 -30.81 -6.38
C ALA A 36 -5.64 -30.15 -6.08
N ASP A 37 -6.74 -30.90 -6.14
CA ASP A 37 -8.09 -30.39 -5.85
C ASP A 37 -8.24 -29.99 -4.37
N ILE A 38 -7.61 -30.75 -3.46
CA ILE A 38 -7.59 -30.44 -2.02
C ILE A 38 -6.85 -29.12 -1.78
N ILE A 39 -5.66 -28.95 -2.39
CA ILE A 39 -4.89 -27.71 -2.26
C ILE A 39 -5.63 -26.54 -2.91
N TRP A 40 -6.26 -26.75 -4.07
CA TRP A 40 -7.09 -25.75 -4.73
C TRP A 40 -8.20 -25.24 -3.81
N GLN A 41 -8.93 -26.15 -3.17
CA GLN A 41 -9.99 -25.79 -2.22
C GLN A 41 -9.44 -25.00 -1.03
N ALA A 42 -8.33 -25.43 -0.44
CA ALA A 42 -7.67 -24.71 0.65
C ALA A 42 -7.27 -23.29 0.23
N CYS A 43 -6.63 -23.15 -0.94
CA CYS A 43 -6.27 -21.85 -1.52
C CYS A 43 -7.51 -20.97 -1.76
N SER A 44 -8.61 -21.54 -2.24
CA SER A 44 -9.85 -20.79 -2.50
C SER A 44 -10.53 -20.23 -1.25
N ILE A 45 -10.26 -20.84 -0.09
CA ILE A 45 -10.83 -20.45 1.22
C ILE A 45 -9.90 -19.49 1.96
N ASP A 46 -8.59 -19.73 1.90
CA ASP A 46 -7.58 -19.06 2.72
C ASP A 46 -6.57 -18.28 1.86
N PRO A 47 -6.67 -16.94 1.80
CA PRO A 47 -5.76 -16.13 0.99
C PRO A 47 -4.31 -16.17 1.51
N ILE A 48 -4.11 -16.35 2.82
CA ILE A 48 -2.77 -16.37 3.40
C ILE A 48 -2.09 -17.69 3.08
N PHE A 49 -2.82 -18.80 3.17
CA PHE A 49 -2.35 -20.11 2.73
C PHE A 49 -1.93 -20.07 1.25
N TYR A 50 -2.76 -19.49 0.39
CA TYR A 50 -2.47 -19.35 -1.04
C TYR A 50 -1.22 -18.48 -1.30
N ILE A 51 -1.15 -17.27 -0.72
CA ILE A 51 -0.05 -16.33 -0.96
C ILE A 51 1.26 -16.88 -0.41
N ASN A 52 1.30 -17.29 0.86
CA ASN A 52 2.53 -17.80 1.48
C ASN A 52 2.96 -19.14 0.87
N GLY A 53 2.00 -19.97 0.47
CA GLY A 53 2.24 -21.31 -0.07
C GLY A 53 2.69 -21.30 -1.53
N PHE A 54 2.20 -20.38 -2.36
CA PHE A 54 2.41 -20.45 -3.82
C PHE A 54 2.84 -19.13 -4.46
N GLY A 55 2.55 -17.99 -3.83
CA GLY A 55 2.98 -16.67 -4.32
C GLY A 55 4.50 -16.52 -4.37
N TYR A 56 4.97 -15.71 -5.31
CA TYR A 56 6.35 -15.26 -5.42
C TYR A 56 6.41 -13.75 -5.59
N THR A 57 7.48 -13.14 -5.06
CA THR A 57 7.81 -11.72 -5.26
C THR A 57 9.17 -11.59 -5.95
N TYR A 58 9.41 -10.38 -6.43
CA TYR A 58 10.66 -10.00 -7.09
C TYR A 58 11.36 -8.89 -6.30
N ASN A 59 12.63 -9.12 -5.98
CA ASN A 59 13.51 -8.13 -5.38
C ASN A 59 14.82 -8.05 -6.19
N PRO A 60 15.02 -7.01 -7.03
CA PRO A 60 16.22 -6.90 -7.86
C PRO A 60 17.51 -6.66 -7.06
N ARG A 61 17.41 -6.32 -5.76
CA ARG A 61 18.58 -6.11 -4.90
C ARG A 61 19.26 -7.42 -4.49
N LEU A 62 18.57 -8.55 -4.66
CA LEU A 62 19.11 -9.88 -4.38
C LEU A 62 19.64 -10.50 -5.67
N VAL A 63 20.84 -10.09 -6.07
CA VAL A 63 21.44 -10.38 -7.39
C VAL A 63 21.40 -11.87 -7.76
N GLU A 64 21.75 -12.76 -6.82
CA GLU A 64 21.79 -14.20 -7.10
C GLU A 64 20.40 -14.86 -7.14
N ARG A 65 19.44 -14.33 -6.38
CA ARG A 65 18.12 -14.93 -6.15
C ARG A 65 17.03 -13.86 -6.07
N PRO A 66 16.73 -13.17 -7.18
CA PRO A 66 15.81 -12.05 -7.15
C PRO A 66 14.35 -12.49 -7.01
N ARG A 67 14.04 -13.76 -7.30
CA ARG A 67 12.73 -14.37 -7.07
C ARG A 67 12.69 -15.01 -5.68
N LEU A 68 11.73 -14.59 -4.85
CA LEU A 68 11.55 -15.08 -3.49
C LEU A 68 10.12 -15.59 -3.27
N PRO A 69 9.93 -16.65 -2.44
CA PRO A 69 8.60 -16.98 -1.94
C PRO A 69 7.95 -15.75 -1.30
N PHE A 70 6.69 -15.46 -1.66
CA PHE A 70 5.97 -14.34 -1.06
C PHE A 70 5.42 -14.71 0.31
N ILE A 71 6.31 -14.78 1.30
CA ILE A 71 5.93 -15.00 2.69
C ILE A 71 5.55 -13.65 3.28
N LEU A 72 4.26 -13.48 3.58
CA LEU A 72 3.72 -12.25 4.16
C LEU A 72 4.31 -12.00 5.54
N TYR A 73 4.74 -10.77 5.78
CA TYR A 73 5.02 -10.31 7.13
C TYR A 73 3.74 -10.19 7.97
N PRO A 74 3.80 -10.22 9.32
CA PRO A 74 2.62 -10.15 10.17
C PRO A 74 1.67 -8.99 9.84
N PHE A 75 2.21 -7.78 9.67
CA PHE A 75 1.41 -6.61 9.30
C PHE A 75 0.77 -6.72 7.90
N GLN A 76 1.38 -7.48 7.00
CA GLN A 76 0.83 -7.74 5.66
C GLN A 76 -0.26 -8.80 5.69
N VAL A 77 -0.19 -9.78 6.60
CA VAL A 77 -1.28 -10.74 6.87
C VAL A 77 -2.53 -9.98 7.30
N ASP A 78 -2.41 -9.12 8.31
CA ASP A 78 -3.52 -8.27 8.78
C ASP A 78 -4.02 -7.36 7.64
N GLY A 79 -3.09 -6.79 6.88
CA GLY A 79 -3.37 -5.96 5.71
C GLY A 79 -4.19 -6.65 4.63
N ILE A 80 -3.80 -7.86 4.19
CA ILE A 80 -4.55 -8.65 3.20
C ILE A 80 -5.98 -8.90 3.68
N LEU A 81 -6.14 -9.33 4.94
CA LEU A 81 -7.44 -9.65 5.50
C LEU A 81 -8.35 -8.43 5.56
N GLU A 82 -7.80 -7.27 5.94
CA GLU A 82 -8.58 -6.02 5.97
C GLU A 82 -8.93 -5.52 4.57
N ILE A 83 -8.02 -5.62 3.61
CA ILE A 83 -8.29 -5.28 2.20
C ILE A 83 -9.44 -6.13 1.66
N ILE A 84 -9.42 -7.45 1.87
CA ILE A 84 -10.50 -8.35 1.41
C ILE A 84 -11.85 -8.05 2.11
N LYS A 85 -11.81 -7.63 3.38
CA LYS A 85 -13.01 -7.18 4.09
C LYS A 85 -13.59 -5.90 3.47
N ALA A 86 -12.73 -4.93 3.13
CA ALA A 86 -13.12 -3.67 2.51
C ALA A 86 -13.74 -3.86 1.13
N ILE A 87 -13.24 -4.81 0.32
CA ILE A 87 -13.75 -5.11 -1.01
C ILE A 87 -15.26 -5.40 -1.00
N GLY A 88 -15.99 -4.57 -1.76
CA GLY A 88 -17.45 -4.57 -1.88
C GLY A 88 -18.21 -3.94 -0.70
N SER A 89 -17.50 -3.36 0.28
CA SER A 89 -18.10 -2.86 1.53
C SER A 89 -17.81 -1.39 1.82
N HIS A 90 -16.54 -0.97 1.81
CA HIS A 90 -16.15 0.38 2.22
C HIS A 90 -14.80 0.79 1.62
N ASP A 91 -14.55 2.10 1.61
CA ASP A 91 -13.25 2.65 1.22
C ASP A 91 -12.17 2.38 2.28
N LEU A 92 -10.94 2.14 1.84
CA LEU A 92 -9.79 1.85 2.67
C LEU A 92 -8.60 2.70 2.24
N LEU A 93 -8.01 3.44 3.17
CA LEU A 93 -6.82 4.25 2.92
C LEU A 93 -5.60 3.57 3.55
N ILE A 94 -4.58 3.28 2.74
CA ILE A 94 -3.34 2.63 3.14
C ILE A 94 -2.21 3.65 3.09
N GLU A 95 -1.81 4.14 4.26
CA GLU A 95 -0.64 4.99 4.41
C GLU A 95 0.60 4.13 4.70
N LYS A 96 1.66 4.33 3.92
CA LYS A 96 2.82 3.45 3.94
C LYS A 96 4.14 4.22 3.97
N SER A 97 5.15 3.63 4.60
CA SER A 97 6.55 3.92 4.31
C SER A 97 6.92 3.26 2.97
N ARG A 98 7.97 3.75 2.31
CA ARG A 98 8.54 3.14 1.10
C ARG A 98 8.96 1.70 1.39
N ASP A 99 8.88 0.86 0.35
CA ASP A 99 9.45 -0.48 0.36
C ASP A 99 8.85 -1.39 1.45
N THR A 100 7.54 -1.27 1.69
CA THR A 100 6.76 -2.08 2.66
C THR A 100 5.88 -3.13 1.99
N GLY A 101 5.91 -3.20 0.66
CA GLY A 101 5.18 -4.22 -0.12
C GLY A 101 3.69 -3.96 -0.32
N ALA A 102 3.15 -2.79 0.02
CA ALA A 102 1.71 -2.53 -0.03
C ALA A 102 1.06 -2.77 -1.41
N SER A 103 1.71 -2.38 -2.50
CA SER A 103 1.14 -2.61 -3.85
C SER A 103 1.10 -4.10 -4.19
N TRP A 104 2.08 -4.91 -3.74
CA TRP A 104 2.03 -6.37 -3.87
C TRP A 104 0.87 -6.97 -3.07
N VAL A 105 0.67 -6.50 -1.84
CA VAL A 105 -0.44 -6.91 -0.97
C VAL A 105 -1.78 -6.59 -1.65
N CYS A 106 -1.97 -5.37 -2.16
CA CYS A 106 -3.20 -4.98 -2.87
C CYS A 106 -3.43 -5.81 -4.13
N SER A 107 -2.41 -5.97 -4.99
CA SER A 107 -2.50 -6.78 -6.21
C SER A 107 -2.81 -8.24 -5.90
N SER A 108 -2.25 -8.81 -4.82
CA SER A 108 -2.51 -10.19 -4.42
C SER A 108 -3.94 -10.39 -3.91
N ALA A 109 -4.50 -9.40 -3.20
CA ALA A 109 -5.90 -9.46 -2.77
C ALA A 109 -6.87 -9.44 -3.96
N PHE A 110 -6.58 -8.61 -4.97
CA PHE A 110 -7.37 -8.57 -6.20
C PHE A 110 -7.21 -9.86 -7.00
N GLU A 111 -5.99 -10.35 -7.17
CA GLU A 111 -5.71 -11.60 -7.90
C GLU A 111 -6.38 -12.79 -7.21
N TRP A 112 -6.28 -12.95 -5.89
CA TRP A 112 -6.91 -14.06 -5.17
C TRP A 112 -8.45 -14.08 -5.35
N LEU A 113 -9.10 -12.92 -5.26
CA LEU A 113 -10.54 -12.81 -5.49
C LEU A 113 -10.90 -13.08 -6.97
N TRP A 114 -10.12 -12.54 -7.91
CA TRP A 114 -10.25 -12.81 -9.34
C TRP A 114 -10.09 -14.30 -9.66
N HIS A 115 -9.20 -14.99 -8.95
CA HIS A 115 -8.87 -16.40 -9.11
C HIS A 115 -10.02 -17.31 -8.62
N PHE A 116 -10.59 -17.00 -7.45
CA PHE A 116 -11.47 -17.94 -6.74
C PHE A 116 -12.91 -17.46 -6.50
N ARG A 117 -13.30 -16.27 -6.98
CA ARG A 117 -14.68 -15.75 -6.86
C ARG A 117 -15.22 -15.39 -8.22
N ARG A 118 -16.51 -15.66 -8.43
CA ARG A 118 -17.20 -15.50 -9.73
C ARG A 118 -17.63 -14.06 -9.98
N GLU A 119 -17.57 -13.64 -11.23
CA GLU A 119 -18.19 -12.43 -11.77
C GLU A 119 -17.80 -11.14 -11.04
N LEU A 120 -16.56 -11.05 -10.58
CA LEU A 120 -16.02 -9.83 -9.96
C LEU A 120 -15.33 -8.95 -11.01
N SER A 121 -15.45 -7.63 -10.84
CA SER A 121 -14.85 -6.65 -11.74
C SER A 121 -13.99 -5.67 -10.96
N PHE A 122 -12.68 -5.72 -11.17
CA PHE A 122 -11.71 -4.87 -10.50
C PHE A 122 -11.12 -3.83 -11.46
N LEU A 123 -10.74 -2.68 -10.92
CA LEU A 123 -10.01 -1.66 -11.65
C LEU A 123 -8.74 -1.29 -10.88
N MET A 124 -7.59 -1.30 -11.56
CA MET A 124 -6.30 -0.86 -11.03
C MET A 124 -5.88 0.45 -11.71
N VAL A 125 -5.58 1.46 -10.91
CA VAL A 125 -5.32 2.82 -11.37
C VAL A 125 -4.02 3.34 -10.78
N SER A 126 -3.22 4.01 -11.61
CA SER A 126 -2.03 4.74 -11.19
C SER A 126 -1.86 6.02 -12.01
N ARG A 127 -0.94 6.89 -11.60
CA ARG A 127 -0.70 8.22 -12.20
C ARG A 127 -0.28 8.20 -13.68
N ALA A 128 0.13 7.05 -14.21
CA ALA A 128 0.53 6.88 -15.60
C ALA A 128 0.21 5.45 -16.05
N GLU A 129 -0.17 5.28 -17.32
CA GLU A 129 -0.55 3.97 -17.88
C GLU A 129 0.58 2.93 -17.76
N ALA A 130 1.84 3.33 -17.97
CA ALA A 130 3.02 2.46 -17.81
C ALA A 130 3.29 2.02 -16.36
N LEU A 131 2.66 2.66 -15.37
CA LEU A 131 2.66 2.21 -13.97
C LEU A 131 1.45 1.31 -13.65
N VAL A 132 0.51 1.18 -14.59
CA VAL A 132 -0.62 0.26 -14.51
C VAL A 132 -0.28 -1.02 -15.25
N ASP A 133 0.02 -0.94 -16.54
CA ASP A 133 0.31 -2.09 -17.39
C ASP A 133 1.55 -1.87 -18.26
N ASP A 134 2.63 -2.52 -17.86
CA ASP A 134 3.88 -2.64 -18.59
C ASP A 134 4.53 -3.98 -18.22
N ARG A 135 4.67 -4.87 -19.22
CA ARG A 135 5.14 -6.25 -19.05
C ARG A 135 6.63 -6.33 -18.71
N GLU A 136 7.39 -5.26 -18.88
CA GLU A 136 8.82 -5.22 -18.62
C GLU A 136 9.17 -4.41 -17.36
N ASN A 137 8.17 -3.78 -16.73
CA ASN A 137 8.37 -2.90 -15.59
C ASN A 137 7.80 -3.48 -14.29
N PRO A 138 8.66 -3.94 -13.35
CA PRO A 138 8.22 -4.45 -12.05
C PRO A 138 7.43 -3.46 -11.18
N LYS A 139 7.46 -2.17 -11.51
CA LYS A 139 6.65 -1.16 -10.83
C LYS A 139 5.19 -1.21 -11.25
N ALA A 140 4.87 -1.70 -12.44
CA ALA A 140 3.50 -1.76 -12.94
C ALA A 140 2.62 -2.69 -12.10
N LEU A 141 1.33 -2.38 -11.98
CA LEU A 141 0.38 -3.17 -11.19
C LEU A 141 0.08 -4.52 -11.86
N PHE A 142 -0.20 -4.51 -13.17
CA PHE A 142 -0.46 -5.72 -13.94
C PHE A 142 0.76 -6.63 -14.01
N TRP A 143 1.98 -6.07 -14.06
CA TRP A 143 3.19 -6.87 -13.98
C TRP A 143 3.24 -7.72 -12.71
N LYS A 144 2.79 -7.19 -11.56
CA LYS A 144 2.75 -7.97 -10.30
C LYS A 144 1.74 -9.09 -10.39
N VAL A 145 0.57 -8.85 -10.98
CA VAL A 145 -0.45 -9.89 -11.21
C VAL A 145 0.08 -10.97 -12.15
N ASP A 146 0.67 -10.57 -13.28
CA ASP A 146 1.32 -11.48 -14.23
C ASP A 146 2.43 -12.29 -13.53
N TYR A 147 3.24 -11.66 -12.68
CA TYR A 147 4.29 -12.33 -11.94
C TYR A 147 3.76 -13.37 -10.94
N LEU A 148 2.65 -13.08 -10.25
CA LEU A 148 1.99 -14.06 -9.38
C LEU A 148 1.56 -15.28 -10.20
N LEU A 149 0.79 -15.05 -11.27
CA LEU A 149 0.24 -16.11 -12.12
C LEU A 149 1.34 -16.95 -12.78
N ASN A 150 2.37 -16.31 -13.34
CA ASN A 150 3.46 -16.99 -14.04
C ASN A 150 4.33 -17.88 -13.14
N ASN A 151 4.23 -17.71 -11.81
CA ASN A 151 4.95 -18.53 -10.84
C ASN A 151 4.06 -19.55 -10.12
N LEU A 152 2.76 -19.61 -10.45
CA LEU A 152 1.90 -20.68 -9.93
C LEU A 152 2.26 -22.03 -10.58
N PRO A 153 2.11 -23.13 -9.83
CA PRO A 153 2.11 -24.46 -10.43
C PRO A 153 1.00 -24.58 -11.49
N PRO A 154 1.22 -25.28 -12.63
CA PRO A 154 0.21 -25.41 -13.68
C PRO A 154 -1.13 -25.98 -13.21
N TRP A 155 -1.11 -26.89 -12.22
CA TRP A 155 -2.31 -27.48 -11.62
C TRP A 155 -3.07 -26.51 -10.69
N LEU A 156 -2.47 -25.38 -10.32
CA LEU A 156 -3.07 -24.30 -9.53
C LEU A 156 -3.43 -23.08 -10.40
N MET A 157 -3.25 -23.15 -11.73
CA MET A 157 -3.71 -22.10 -12.63
C MET A 157 -5.23 -22.13 -12.81
N PRO A 158 -5.90 -20.98 -13.03
CA PRO A 158 -7.33 -20.95 -13.30
C PRO A 158 -7.70 -21.87 -14.46
N PRO A 159 -8.70 -22.78 -14.30
CA PRO A 159 -9.08 -23.71 -15.34
C PRO A 159 -9.40 -23.01 -16.67
N GLY A 160 -8.77 -23.45 -17.75
CA GLY A 160 -8.94 -22.88 -19.09
C GLY A 160 -8.26 -21.53 -19.32
N TYR A 161 -7.53 -20.98 -18.34
CA TYR A 161 -6.77 -19.76 -18.54
C TYR A 161 -5.68 -19.95 -19.58
N ASN A 162 -5.61 -18.99 -20.49
CA ASN A 162 -4.63 -18.94 -21.56
C ASN A 162 -4.23 -17.49 -21.69
N GLU A 163 -2.98 -17.18 -21.34
CA GLU A 163 -2.45 -15.82 -21.34
C GLU A 163 -2.65 -15.13 -22.70
N LYS A 164 -2.42 -15.84 -23.82
CA LYS A 164 -2.53 -15.26 -25.17
C LYS A 164 -3.93 -14.79 -25.53
N ILE A 165 -4.95 -15.36 -24.88
CA ILE A 165 -6.37 -15.06 -25.15
C ILE A 165 -6.91 -14.10 -24.10
N HIS A 166 -6.61 -14.37 -22.83
CA HIS A 166 -7.28 -13.75 -21.70
C HIS A 166 -6.52 -12.59 -21.07
N ARG A 167 -5.23 -12.42 -21.40
CA ARG A 167 -4.42 -11.28 -20.98
C ARG A 167 -4.17 -10.35 -22.16
N ARG A 168 -4.88 -9.21 -22.17
CA ARG A 168 -4.75 -8.13 -23.17
C ARG A 168 -4.28 -6.85 -22.49
N LYS A 169 -3.91 -5.83 -23.26
CA LYS A 169 -3.52 -4.53 -22.70
C LYS A 169 -4.61 -4.00 -21.76
N LEU A 170 -4.22 -3.65 -20.53
CA LEU A 170 -5.06 -3.16 -19.44
C LEU A 170 -6.22 -4.10 -19.06
N HIS A 171 -6.13 -5.40 -19.35
CA HIS A 171 -7.23 -6.34 -19.12
C HIS A 171 -6.75 -7.77 -18.85
N ILE A 172 -7.25 -8.38 -17.76
CA ILE A 172 -7.08 -9.80 -17.46
C ILE A 172 -8.44 -10.45 -17.18
N LEU A 173 -8.84 -11.42 -17.98
CA LEU A 173 -10.06 -12.21 -17.79
C LEU A 173 -9.73 -13.58 -17.19
N ASN A 174 -10.46 -14.00 -16.15
CA ASN A 174 -10.46 -15.39 -15.72
C ASN A 174 -11.60 -16.13 -16.42
N PRO A 175 -11.35 -17.07 -17.34
CA PRO A 175 -12.44 -17.78 -18.04
C PRO A 175 -13.24 -18.71 -17.10
N TYR A 176 -12.65 -19.17 -16.00
CA TYR A 176 -13.31 -20.07 -15.06
C TYR A 176 -14.31 -19.35 -14.15
N THR A 177 -13.93 -18.18 -13.64
CA THR A 177 -14.77 -17.39 -12.73
C THR A 177 -15.54 -16.28 -13.44
N SER A 178 -15.20 -15.95 -14.68
CA SER A 178 -15.69 -14.77 -15.41
C SER A 178 -15.34 -13.44 -14.72
N SER A 179 -14.38 -13.45 -13.80
CA SER A 179 -13.89 -12.23 -13.14
C SER A 179 -12.85 -11.51 -14.00
N VAL A 180 -12.77 -10.19 -13.87
CA VAL A 180 -11.86 -9.32 -14.63
C VAL A 180 -11.05 -8.39 -13.74
N ILE A 181 -9.81 -8.12 -14.14
CA ILE A 181 -8.99 -7.02 -13.63
C ILE A 181 -8.69 -6.10 -14.83
N ASP A 182 -9.20 -4.88 -14.76
CA ASP A 182 -8.96 -3.84 -15.76
C ASP A 182 -7.99 -2.77 -15.24
N GLY A 183 -7.37 -2.04 -16.15
CA GLY A 183 -6.41 -0.98 -15.87
C GLY A 183 -6.84 0.34 -16.48
N GLU A 184 -6.58 1.44 -15.77
CA GLU A 184 -6.81 2.79 -16.29
C GLU A 184 -5.78 3.77 -15.72
N SER A 185 -5.35 4.76 -16.50
CA SER A 185 -4.49 5.83 -16.00
C SER A 185 -5.33 7.02 -15.49
N THR A 186 -4.78 7.88 -14.64
CA THR A 186 -5.52 9.03 -14.10
C THR A 186 -5.74 10.19 -15.08
N GLN A 187 -5.39 10.04 -16.36
CA GLN A 187 -5.60 11.07 -17.38
C GLN A 187 -7.05 11.06 -17.85
N GLY A 188 -7.91 11.85 -17.20
CA GLY A 188 -9.33 12.03 -17.56
C GLY A 188 -10.31 11.58 -16.49
N ASN A 189 -11.54 11.23 -16.90
CA ASN A 189 -12.61 10.82 -15.98
C ASN A 189 -12.52 9.33 -15.65
N VAL A 190 -11.57 8.95 -14.79
CA VAL A 190 -11.35 7.57 -14.33
C VAL A 190 -12.67 6.91 -13.88
N ALA A 191 -12.94 5.70 -14.36
CA ALA A 191 -14.11 4.90 -13.98
C ALA A 191 -15.48 5.57 -14.19
N ARG A 192 -15.59 6.62 -15.03
CA ARG A 192 -16.86 7.32 -15.22
C ARG A 192 -17.85 6.46 -16.01
N GLY A 193 -19.03 6.22 -15.41
CA GLY A 193 -20.08 5.38 -15.99
C GLY A 193 -19.82 3.88 -15.84
N ASP A 194 -18.81 3.50 -15.06
CA ASP A 194 -18.42 2.12 -14.83
C ASP A 194 -19.09 1.54 -13.57
N ARG A 195 -19.04 0.21 -13.41
CA ARG A 195 -19.48 -0.51 -12.21
C ARG A 195 -18.43 -1.55 -11.82
N ARG A 196 -17.76 -1.31 -10.70
CA ARG A 196 -16.64 -2.13 -10.21
C ARG A 196 -16.92 -2.68 -8.82
N THR A 197 -16.50 -3.92 -8.59
CA THR A 197 -16.45 -4.56 -7.28
C THR A 197 -15.53 -3.80 -6.33
N ALA A 198 -14.36 -3.39 -6.81
CA ALA A 198 -13.44 -2.49 -6.11
C ALA A 198 -12.47 -1.79 -7.07
N ILE A 199 -11.94 -0.65 -6.64
CA ILE A 199 -10.95 0.13 -7.39
C ILE A 199 -9.70 0.31 -6.52
N LEU A 200 -8.53 -0.05 -7.05
CA LEU A 200 -7.23 0.24 -6.44
C LEU A 200 -6.64 1.51 -7.06
N LEU A 201 -6.32 2.49 -6.23
CA LEU A 201 -5.66 3.74 -6.59
C LEU A 201 -4.26 3.76 -5.97
N ASP A 202 -3.25 3.39 -6.75
CA ASP A 202 -1.86 3.24 -6.32
C ASP A 202 -1.06 4.54 -6.46
N GLU A 203 -0.25 4.85 -5.45
CA GLU A 203 0.50 6.11 -5.28
C GLU A 203 -0.41 7.35 -5.39
N PHE A 204 -1.59 7.29 -4.76
CA PHE A 204 -2.65 8.28 -4.96
C PHE A 204 -2.30 9.70 -4.51
N ALA A 205 -1.39 9.89 -3.55
CA ALA A 205 -0.96 11.23 -3.14
C ALA A 205 -0.24 11.98 -4.27
N ALA A 206 0.33 11.26 -5.23
CA ALA A 206 1.04 11.82 -6.39
C ALA A 206 0.13 12.09 -7.60
N VAL A 207 -1.17 11.82 -7.50
CA VAL A 207 -2.14 12.06 -8.57
C VAL A 207 -2.57 13.52 -8.56
N LYS A 208 -2.28 14.26 -9.64
CA LYS A 208 -2.55 15.69 -9.76
C LYS A 208 -4.06 15.98 -9.78
N GLU A 209 -4.80 15.24 -10.60
CA GLU A 209 -6.26 15.33 -10.78
C GLU A 209 -7.04 14.55 -9.68
N GLY A 210 -6.45 14.38 -8.49
CA GLY A 210 -6.96 13.45 -7.49
C GLY A 210 -8.38 13.77 -6.99
N ILE A 211 -8.79 15.04 -6.96
CA ILE A 211 -10.15 15.43 -6.55
C ILE A 211 -11.19 14.96 -7.57
N GLU A 212 -10.87 15.05 -8.86
CA GLU A 212 -11.74 14.60 -9.93
C GLU A 212 -11.86 13.07 -9.91
N VAL A 213 -10.74 12.37 -9.69
CA VAL A 213 -10.73 10.91 -9.51
C VAL A 213 -11.56 10.49 -8.29
N LEU A 214 -11.47 11.21 -7.15
CA LEU A 214 -12.33 10.94 -5.98
C LEU A 214 -13.82 11.10 -6.29
N ARG A 215 -14.17 12.08 -7.12
CA ARG A 215 -15.57 12.32 -7.52
C ARG A 215 -16.05 11.25 -8.49
N SER A 216 -15.27 10.92 -9.52
CA SER A 216 -15.68 9.97 -10.57
C SER A 216 -15.77 8.53 -10.06
N THR A 217 -14.83 8.12 -9.20
CA THR A 217 -14.78 6.75 -8.67
C THR A 217 -15.83 6.47 -7.59
N ARG A 218 -16.44 7.51 -6.98
CA ARG A 218 -17.41 7.37 -5.89
C ARG A 218 -18.64 6.56 -6.30
N ASP A 219 -19.18 6.84 -7.48
CA ASP A 219 -20.41 6.18 -7.96
C ASP A 219 -20.11 4.87 -8.71
N ALA A 220 -18.83 4.66 -9.07
CA ALA A 220 -18.37 3.47 -9.77
C ALA A 220 -18.24 2.25 -8.86
N THR A 221 -17.96 2.44 -7.57
CA THR A 221 -17.79 1.34 -6.60
C THR A 221 -18.11 1.77 -5.17
N ASN A 222 -18.47 0.80 -4.33
CA ASN A 222 -18.60 0.98 -2.89
C ASN A 222 -17.28 0.75 -2.12
N SER A 223 -16.19 0.44 -2.82
CA SER A 223 -14.92 0.06 -2.20
C SER A 223 -13.72 0.56 -3.01
N ARG A 224 -13.15 1.69 -2.60
CA ARG A 224 -11.91 2.23 -3.16
C ARG A 224 -10.77 2.00 -2.19
N ILE A 225 -9.65 1.49 -2.69
CA ILE A 225 -8.42 1.27 -1.91
C ILE A 225 -7.41 2.32 -2.36
N PHE A 226 -7.08 3.26 -1.47
CA PHE A 226 -6.12 4.33 -1.73
C PHE A 226 -4.78 3.98 -1.11
N ASN A 227 -3.78 3.61 -1.90
CA ASN A 227 -2.46 3.23 -1.39
C ASN A 227 -1.43 4.30 -1.73
N SER A 228 -0.74 4.89 -0.74
CA SER A 228 0.27 5.91 -1.02
C SER A 228 1.26 6.16 0.13
N THR A 229 2.48 6.58 -0.23
CA THR A 229 3.27 7.40 0.70
C THR A 229 2.64 8.80 0.81
N PRO A 230 2.83 9.53 1.92
CA PRO A 230 2.40 10.93 2.02
C PRO A 230 3.11 11.84 1.02
N GLN A 231 2.47 12.92 0.60
CA GLN A 231 3.10 13.95 -0.25
C GLN A 231 2.56 15.33 0.11
N GLY A 232 2.78 15.73 1.37
CA GLY A 232 2.17 16.93 1.91
C GLY A 232 0.68 16.79 2.24
N THR A 233 0.07 17.91 2.61
CA THR A 233 -1.35 18.03 2.98
C THR A 233 -2.23 18.61 1.86
N GLY A 234 -1.63 19.10 0.78
CA GLY A 234 -2.32 19.78 -0.32
C GLY A 234 -2.90 18.88 -1.41
N ASN A 235 -2.98 17.56 -1.19
CA ASN A 235 -3.41 16.59 -2.19
C ASN A 235 -4.74 15.89 -1.80
N ALA A 236 -5.39 15.27 -2.79
CA ALA A 236 -6.66 14.58 -2.62
C ALA A 236 -6.59 13.41 -1.62
N TYR A 237 -5.44 12.72 -1.55
CA TYR A 237 -5.21 11.63 -0.64
C TYR A 237 -5.29 12.08 0.84
N TYR A 238 -4.62 13.18 1.20
CA TYR A 238 -4.71 13.76 2.54
C TYR A 238 -6.10 14.34 2.83
N GLN A 239 -6.76 14.94 1.84
CA GLN A 239 -8.15 15.39 2.01
C GLN A 239 -9.08 14.23 2.34
N HIS A 240 -8.95 13.11 1.63
CA HIS A 240 -9.74 11.90 1.90
C HIS A 240 -9.39 11.29 3.26
N ARG A 241 -8.11 11.28 3.66
CA ARG A 241 -7.68 10.86 5.00
C ARG A 241 -8.42 11.59 6.13
N LYS A 242 -8.79 12.85 5.94
CA LYS A 242 -9.51 13.66 6.95
C LYS A 242 -11.00 13.34 7.07
N THR A 243 -11.60 12.56 6.17
CA THR A 243 -13.05 12.28 6.18
C THR A 243 -13.46 11.19 7.18
N GLY A 244 -12.52 10.63 7.94
CA GLY A 244 -12.76 9.48 8.80
C GLY A 244 -12.76 8.14 8.07
N VAL A 245 -12.29 8.10 6.80
CA VAL A 245 -12.06 6.85 6.06
C VAL A 245 -11.27 5.86 6.91
N ARG A 246 -11.59 4.57 6.78
CA ARG A 246 -10.84 3.53 7.48
C ARG A 246 -9.40 3.52 6.99
N ARG A 247 -8.44 3.33 7.92
CA ARG A 247 -7.01 3.42 7.63
C ARG A 247 -6.26 2.15 7.99
N LEU A 248 -5.36 1.75 7.11
CA LEU A 248 -4.26 0.84 7.40
C LEU A 248 -2.94 1.61 7.35
N ARG A 249 -2.04 1.32 8.28
CA ARG A 249 -0.73 1.97 8.35
C ARG A 249 0.39 0.96 8.24
N PHE A 250 1.10 0.97 7.11
CA PHE A 250 2.26 0.09 6.85
C PHE A 250 3.54 0.87 7.11
N HIS A 251 3.89 1.02 8.38
CA HIS A 251 5.10 1.73 8.79
C HIS A 251 6.33 0.83 8.70
N TRP A 252 7.51 1.41 8.50
CA TRP A 252 8.76 0.64 8.52
C TRP A 252 9.00 -0.06 9.87
N SER A 253 8.56 0.52 10.99
CA SER A 253 8.83 -0.02 12.33
C SER A 253 8.10 -1.33 12.64
N VAL A 254 7.10 -1.71 11.85
CA VAL A 254 6.45 -3.03 11.96
C VAL A 254 7.02 -4.06 10.99
N HIS A 255 7.98 -3.67 10.15
CA HIS A 255 8.60 -4.54 9.17
C HIS A 255 9.75 -5.33 9.83
N PRO A 256 9.70 -6.68 9.88
CA PRO A 256 10.63 -7.50 10.67
C PRO A 256 12.12 -7.33 10.34
N MET A 257 12.45 -6.94 9.11
CA MET A 257 13.84 -6.68 8.72
C MET A 257 14.31 -5.25 9.00
N LYS A 258 13.39 -4.30 9.16
CA LYS A 258 13.69 -2.87 9.32
C LYS A 258 13.64 -2.43 10.77
N ASN A 259 12.94 -3.18 11.62
CA ASN A 259 12.81 -2.93 13.04
C ASN A 259 13.78 -3.74 13.90
N VAL A 260 14.75 -4.43 13.30
CA VAL A 260 15.82 -5.11 14.05
C VAL A 260 16.60 -4.06 14.84
N GLY A 261 16.74 -4.26 16.16
CA GLY A 261 17.38 -3.30 17.05
C GLY A 261 16.58 -2.01 17.20
N LEU A 262 15.25 -2.09 17.15
CA LEU A 262 14.35 -0.96 17.38
C LEU A 262 14.62 -0.33 18.75
N TYR A 263 14.70 0.99 18.78
CA TYR A 263 14.84 1.78 20.00
C TYR A 263 14.04 3.07 19.88
N GLU A 264 13.66 3.63 21.03
CA GLU A 264 13.09 4.96 21.12
C GLU A 264 13.89 5.77 22.13
N THR A 265 13.76 7.08 22.04
CA THR A 265 14.25 8.00 23.06
C THR A 265 13.07 8.77 23.63
N ASP A 266 13.01 8.87 24.94
CA ASP A 266 11.97 9.65 25.60
C ASP A 266 12.27 11.15 25.51
N ILE A 267 11.40 11.96 26.10
CA ILE A 267 11.48 13.42 26.04
C ILE A 267 12.71 13.98 26.78
N ASP A 268 13.28 13.19 27.70
CA ASP A 268 14.45 13.53 28.49
C ASP A 268 15.75 13.08 27.79
N GLY A 269 15.63 12.40 26.65
CA GLY A 269 16.75 11.91 25.84
C GLY A 269 17.26 10.54 26.28
N GLU A 270 16.55 9.84 27.17
CA GLU A 270 16.97 8.53 27.67
C GLU A 270 16.67 7.43 26.65
N LEU A 271 17.63 6.52 26.49
CA LEU A 271 17.53 5.41 25.55
C LEU A 271 16.64 4.31 26.10
N LYS A 272 15.65 3.91 25.31
CA LYS A 272 14.85 2.72 25.54
C LYS A 272 14.92 1.77 24.35
N VAL A 273 15.62 0.65 24.54
CA VAL A 273 15.73 -0.42 23.55
C VAL A 273 14.44 -1.25 23.57
N LEU A 274 13.77 -1.35 22.42
CA LEU A 274 12.51 -2.09 22.25
C LEU A 274 12.73 -3.49 21.70
N ASP A 275 13.80 -3.71 20.92
CA ASP A 275 14.24 -5.02 20.45
C ASP A 275 15.67 -5.31 20.90
N ALA A 276 15.80 -5.80 22.14
CA ALA A 276 17.11 -6.11 22.72
C ALA A 276 17.85 -7.25 21.98
N GLY A 277 17.13 -8.16 21.32
CA GLY A 277 17.75 -9.29 20.61
C GLY A 277 18.40 -8.89 19.29
N GLY A 278 17.91 -7.84 18.64
CA GLY A 278 18.48 -7.27 17.42
C GLY A 278 19.39 -6.07 17.65
N TYR A 279 19.47 -5.55 18.88
CA TYR A 279 20.25 -4.37 19.21
C TYR A 279 21.72 -4.75 19.46
N SER A 280 22.63 -4.13 18.71
CA SER A 280 24.07 -4.35 18.87
C SER A 280 24.62 -3.46 19.98
N GLU A 281 25.38 -4.01 20.94
CA GLU A 281 26.00 -3.22 22.02
C GLU A 281 26.99 -2.17 21.48
N ASP A 282 27.65 -2.46 20.37
CA ASP A 282 28.56 -1.52 19.69
C ASP A 282 27.83 -0.42 18.89
N TYR A 283 26.49 -0.42 18.87
CA TYR A 283 25.70 0.58 18.15
C TYR A 283 25.54 1.86 18.98
N THR A 284 25.98 2.99 18.43
CA THR A 284 25.75 4.31 19.04
C THR A 284 24.37 4.85 18.67
N PRO A 285 23.42 4.95 19.61
CA PRO A 285 22.07 5.44 19.33
C PRO A 285 22.05 6.95 19.07
N ILE A 286 21.04 7.39 18.31
CA ILE A 286 20.73 8.80 18.10
C ILE A 286 19.58 9.18 19.02
N LEU A 287 19.84 10.11 19.95
CA LEU A 287 18.91 10.48 21.02
C LEU A 287 18.12 11.75 20.64
N ASP A 288 17.19 11.65 19.70
CA ASP A 288 16.43 12.80 19.16
C ASP A 288 14.91 12.73 19.37
N GLY A 289 14.45 11.88 20.29
CA GLY A 289 13.04 11.68 20.62
C GLY A 289 12.26 10.86 19.60
N LYS A 290 12.93 10.24 18.61
CA LYS A 290 12.28 9.45 17.56
C LYS A 290 12.39 7.95 17.79
N LEU A 291 11.43 7.23 17.22
CA LEU A 291 11.51 5.80 17.01
C LEU A 291 12.54 5.50 15.91
N ARG A 292 13.55 4.68 16.21
CA ARG A 292 14.70 4.45 15.33
C ARG A 292 15.12 2.99 15.33
N SER A 293 15.93 2.64 14.34
CA SER A 293 16.65 1.38 14.24
C SER A 293 17.94 1.63 13.44
N PRO A 294 18.95 0.75 13.53
CA PRO A 294 20.14 0.84 12.68
C PRO A 294 19.81 0.93 11.18
N TRP A 295 18.76 0.23 10.73
CA TRP A 295 18.27 0.36 9.35
C TRP A 295 17.74 1.76 9.05
N TYR A 296 16.89 2.30 9.92
CA TYR A 296 16.29 3.62 9.74
C TYR A 296 17.37 4.72 9.73
N ASP A 297 18.36 4.61 10.61
CA ASP A 297 19.47 5.56 10.72
C ASP A 297 20.35 5.53 9.46
N ASN A 298 20.60 4.33 8.92
CA ASN A 298 21.26 4.19 7.62
C ASN A 298 20.45 4.81 6.47
N GLU A 299 19.13 4.62 6.43
CA GLU A 299 18.31 5.25 5.38
C GLU A 299 18.24 6.78 5.54
N CYS A 300 18.25 7.30 6.77
CA CYS A 300 18.36 8.73 7.03
C CYS A 300 19.67 9.31 6.50
N ASN A 301 20.79 8.60 6.64
CA ASN A 301 22.08 9.01 6.09
C ASN A 301 22.11 9.00 4.55
N ARG A 302 21.30 8.14 3.93
CA ARG A 302 21.18 8.05 2.47
C ARG A 302 20.20 9.07 1.88
N ALA A 303 19.25 9.55 2.69
CA ALA A 303 18.25 10.50 2.25
C ALA A 303 18.88 11.86 1.91
N THR A 304 18.38 12.46 0.83
CA THR A 304 18.86 13.75 0.32
C THR A 304 18.29 14.94 1.09
N SER A 305 17.20 14.75 1.83
CA SER A 305 16.54 15.81 2.59
C SER A 305 15.70 15.28 3.74
N LYS A 306 15.41 16.15 4.72
CA LYS A 306 14.44 15.86 5.80
C LYS A 306 13.04 15.55 5.26
N ARG A 307 12.67 16.17 4.13
CA ARG A 307 11.39 15.93 3.45
C ARG A 307 11.30 14.50 2.93
N GLU A 308 12.39 13.98 2.35
CA GLU A 308 12.45 12.59 1.89
C GLU A 308 12.26 11.61 3.05
N ILE A 309 12.92 11.85 4.19
CA ILE A 309 12.74 11.05 5.41
C ILE A 309 11.28 11.08 5.87
N ALA A 310 10.69 12.27 5.99
CA ALA A 310 9.30 12.45 6.40
C ALA A 310 8.31 11.71 5.48
N GLN A 311 8.54 11.78 4.17
CA GLN A 311 7.71 11.15 3.15
C GLN A 311 7.88 9.63 3.08
N GLU A 312 9.10 9.18 2.88
CA GLU A 312 9.40 7.80 2.51
C GLU A 312 9.60 6.89 3.73
N LEU A 313 9.92 7.45 4.91
CA LEU A 313 10.11 6.68 6.13
C LEU A 313 8.96 6.95 7.13
N ASP A 314 8.78 8.18 7.57
CA ASP A 314 7.99 8.47 8.79
C ASP A 314 6.47 8.46 8.59
N ILE A 315 6.01 8.50 7.34
CA ILE A 315 4.60 8.75 7.00
C ILE A 315 4.14 10.10 7.62
N ASP A 316 5.00 11.12 7.57
CA ASP A 316 4.71 12.46 8.07
C ASP A 316 4.17 13.34 6.92
N TYR A 317 2.87 13.63 6.97
CA TYR A 317 2.20 14.48 5.97
C TYR A 317 2.61 15.94 6.05
N LEU A 318 3.00 16.44 7.22
CA LEU A 318 3.44 17.83 7.36
C LEU A 318 4.86 17.96 6.85
N GLY A 319 5.77 17.11 7.32
CA GLY A 319 7.18 17.12 6.91
C GLY A 319 7.43 16.74 5.44
N SER A 320 6.51 16.00 4.81
CA SER A 320 6.61 15.61 3.38
C SER A 320 6.15 16.69 2.39
N GLY A 321 5.54 17.78 2.87
CA GLY A 321 5.09 18.89 2.03
C GLY A 321 6.21 19.84 1.63
N ASP A 322 5.95 20.67 0.62
CA ASP A 322 6.76 21.85 0.30
C ASP A 322 6.46 22.96 1.32
N GLN A 323 7.00 22.83 2.53
CA GLN A 323 6.93 23.90 3.51
C GLN A 323 8.01 24.94 3.20
N PHE A 324 7.59 26.17 2.88
CA PHE A 324 8.53 27.29 2.70
C PHE A 324 9.25 27.65 4.01
N PHE A 325 8.58 27.42 5.16
CA PHE A 325 9.13 27.56 6.49
C PHE A 325 8.90 26.27 7.27
N SER A 326 9.94 25.74 7.94
CA SER A 326 9.79 24.56 8.78
C SER A 326 8.92 24.84 10.01
N PRO A 327 8.29 23.82 10.64
CA PRO A 327 7.40 24.04 11.77
C PRO A 327 8.09 24.71 12.97
N ASP A 328 9.37 24.43 13.18
CA ASP A 328 10.22 25.07 14.19
C ASP A 328 10.48 26.55 13.87
N VAL A 329 10.70 26.91 12.60
CA VAL A 329 10.83 28.30 12.16
C VAL A 329 9.51 29.05 12.33
N ILE A 330 8.38 28.43 12.00
CA ILE A 330 7.05 29.01 12.21
C ILE A 330 6.78 29.19 13.70
N ALA A 331 7.01 28.17 14.53
CA ALA A 331 6.79 28.23 15.97
C ALA A 331 7.66 29.31 16.63
N ARG A 332 8.92 29.43 16.21
CA ARG A 332 9.81 30.49 16.66
C ARG A 332 9.32 31.87 16.20
N ALA A 333 8.96 32.03 14.94
CA ALA A 333 8.44 33.30 14.42
C ALA A 333 7.12 33.71 15.09
N VAL A 334 6.23 32.76 15.40
CA VAL A 334 5.02 33.02 16.18
C VAL A 334 5.40 33.47 17.60
N LYS A 335 6.32 32.78 18.27
CA LYS A 335 6.76 33.15 19.62
C LYS A 335 7.45 34.51 19.68
N GLU A 336 8.26 34.85 18.68
CA GLU A 336 9.08 36.07 18.65
C GLU A 336 8.34 37.28 18.07
N HIS A 337 7.37 37.07 17.18
CA HIS A 337 6.79 38.14 16.37
C HIS A 337 5.27 38.14 16.30
N ALA A 338 4.57 37.05 16.66
CA ALA A 338 3.11 37.11 16.68
C ALA A 338 2.61 37.84 17.92
N MET A 339 1.61 38.67 17.70
CA MET A 339 0.83 39.33 18.75
C MET A 339 -0.64 38.98 18.55
N ASN A 340 -1.41 38.99 19.63
CA ASN A 340 -2.85 38.78 19.51
C ASN A 340 -3.44 39.85 18.57
N PRO A 341 -4.34 39.47 17.65
CA PRO A 341 -4.98 40.43 16.78
C PRO A 341 -5.75 41.44 17.63
N THR A 342 -5.58 42.73 17.33
CA THR A 342 -6.33 43.79 18.02
C THR A 342 -7.82 43.72 17.68
N HIS A 343 -8.13 43.25 16.47
CA HIS A 343 -9.48 43.16 15.91
C HIS A 343 -9.58 41.93 15.00
N ILE A 344 -10.68 41.19 15.07
CA ILE A 344 -11.01 40.07 14.19
C ILE A 344 -12.36 40.38 13.56
N GLY A 345 -12.52 40.08 12.27
CA GLY A 345 -13.73 40.43 11.55
C GLY A 345 -13.71 40.02 10.09
N ASP A 346 -14.85 40.19 9.43
CA ASP A 346 -15.06 39.92 8.01
C ASP A 346 -14.89 41.20 7.19
N LEU A 347 -13.92 41.20 6.27
CA LEU A 347 -13.70 42.29 5.32
C LEU A 347 -14.56 42.08 4.07
N SER A 348 -15.50 42.99 3.83
CA SER A 348 -16.24 43.09 2.58
C SER A 348 -15.43 43.91 1.58
N TYR A 349 -15.41 43.48 0.32
CA TYR A 349 -14.71 44.16 -0.76
C TYR A 349 -15.57 44.25 -2.02
N ASP A 350 -15.28 45.25 -2.86
CA ASP A 350 -15.91 45.42 -4.16
C ASP A 350 -15.51 44.28 -5.08
N LEU A 351 -16.49 43.64 -5.70
CA LEU A 351 -16.27 42.45 -6.51
C LEU A 351 -15.61 42.73 -7.87
N HIS A 352 -15.55 43.99 -8.32
CA HIS A 352 -14.96 44.37 -9.60
C HIS A 352 -13.49 44.78 -9.48
N ASP A 353 -13.10 45.48 -8.41
CA ASP A 353 -11.73 45.98 -8.25
C ASP A 353 -11.02 45.52 -6.98
N GLY A 354 -11.71 44.80 -6.09
CA GLY A 354 -11.15 44.27 -4.85
C GLY A 354 -10.92 45.33 -3.77
N THR A 355 -11.44 46.54 -3.94
CA THR A 355 -11.28 47.60 -2.93
C THR A 355 -12.08 47.27 -1.66
N PRO A 356 -11.51 47.48 -0.46
CA PRO A 356 -12.23 47.22 0.79
C PRO A 356 -13.42 48.18 0.94
N ILE A 357 -14.61 47.64 1.22
CA ILE A 357 -15.84 48.42 1.43
C ILE A 357 -16.15 48.58 2.92
N ASP A 358 -16.11 47.48 3.68
CA ASP A 358 -16.53 47.47 5.08
C ASP A 358 -15.80 46.37 5.85
N PHE A 359 -15.62 46.55 7.16
CA PHE A 359 -15.05 45.54 8.05
C PHE A 359 -15.97 45.32 9.24
N LYS A 360 -16.62 44.16 9.27
CA LYS A 360 -17.50 43.76 10.36
C LYS A 360 -16.72 42.99 11.41
N MET A 361 -16.58 43.57 12.59
CA MET A 361 -15.95 42.89 13.71
C MET A 361 -16.76 41.66 14.13
N SER A 362 -16.05 40.57 14.38
CA SER A 362 -16.60 39.38 15.03
C SER A 362 -16.58 39.60 16.54
N ASP A 363 -17.71 39.37 17.21
CA ASP A 363 -17.81 39.44 18.69
C ASP A 363 -16.99 38.34 19.38
#